data_AF-A0A2D7ZPJ8-F1
#
_entry.id   AF-A0A2D7ZPJ8-F1
#
_cell.length_a   1.000
_cell.length_b   1.000
_cell.length_c   1.000
_cell.angle_alpha   90.00
_cell.angle_beta   90.00
_cell.angle_gamma   90.00
#
_symmetry.space_group_name_H-M   'P 1'
#
loop_
_entity.id
_entity.type
_entity.pdbx_description
1 polymer ?
#
loop_
_entity_poly.entity_id
_entity_poly.type
_entity_poly.pdbx_seq_one_letter_code
_entity_poly.pdbx_strand_id
1 'polypeptide(L)'
;MKHPTLIASGALTAALVLLPSCDRAAKACDHQPGELLLGCMDPLSAEEDARGAARAGDLRLVAVPGYSLEIPGTELTGHEASSRYGIIVVQGASDVLSDSEAEAMEIAVAYAERYNTVMMNALGVRRSSTVTAPGAPLP
;
A
#
# COMPACT_ATOMS: atom_id res chain seq x y z
N MET A 1 -68.78 -39.48 -17.94
CA MET A 1 -67.87 -40.65 -17.98
C MET A 1 -66.50 -40.18 -18.41
N LYS A 2 -65.49 -40.42 -17.55
CA LYS A 2 -64.05 -40.68 -17.82
C LYS A 2 -63.21 -39.73 -18.73
N HIS A 3 -62.35 -38.93 -18.05
CA HIS A 3 -60.90 -38.66 -18.26
C HIS A 3 -60.35 -38.09 -19.59
N PRO A 4 -59.11 -37.51 -19.63
CA PRO A 4 -58.35 -36.79 -18.60
C PRO A 4 -57.68 -35.47 -19.11
N THR A 5 -57.36 -34.59 -18.17
CA THR A 5 -56.48 -33.42 -18.34
C THR A 5 -55.02 -33.85 -18.15
N LEU A 6 -54.16 -33.57 -19.14
CA LEU A 6 -52.70 -33.76 -19.08
C LEU A 6 -52.04 -32.40 -18.84
N ILE A 7 -51.49 -32.18 -17.64
CA ILE A 7 -50.63 -31.04 -17.33
C ILE A 7 -49.19 -31.54 -17.47
N ALA A 8 -48.49 -31.08 -18.51
CA ALA A 8 -47.07 -31.32 -18.70
C ALA A 8 -46.27 -30.36 -17.81
N SER A 9 -45.72 -30.88 -16.71
CA SER A 9 -44.74 -30.18 -15.89
C SER A 9 -43.39 -30.16 -16.60
N GLY A 10 -43.03 -29.01 -17.18
CA GLY A 10 -41.68 -28.73 -17.64
C GLY A 10 -40.79 -28.38 -16.46
N ALA A 11 -39.96 -29.33 -16.01
CA ALA A 11 -38.91 -29.08 -15.04
C ALA A 11 -37.74 -28.38 -15.75
N LEU A 12 -37.60 -27.07 -15.53
CA LEU A 12 -36.45 -26.30 -15.97
C LEU A 12 -35.33 -26.51 -14.94
N THR A 13 -34.48 -27.52 -15.17
CA THR A 13 -33.32 -27.80 -14.31
C THR A 13 -32.22 -26.78 -14.62
N ALA A 14 -32.15 -25.70 -13.84
CA ALA A 14 -31.02 -24.79 -13.86
C ALA A 14 -29.80 -25.49 -13.24
N ALA A 15 -28.86 -25.92 -14.07
CA ALA A 15 -27.57 -26.42 -13.63
C ALA A 15 -26.75 -25.24 -13.09
N LEU A 16 -26.72 -25.07 -11.76
CA LEU A 16 -25.86 -24.12 -11.08
C LEU A 16 -24.42 -24.65 -11.15
N VAL A 17 -23.61 -24.07 -12.04
CA VAL A 17 -22.18 -24.35 -12.10
C VAL A 17 -21.52 -23.68 -10.90
N LEU A 18 -21.25 -24.47 -9.85
CA LEU A 18 -20.42 -24.08 -8.73
C LEU A 18 -18.97 -24.04 -9.21
N LEU A 19 -18.54 -22.87 -9.69
CA LEU A 19 -17.11 -22.62 -9.88
C LEU A 19 -16.45 -22.64 -8.49
N PRO A 20 -15.37 -23.42 -8.28
CA PRO A 20 -14.59 -23.31 -7.07
C PRO A 20 -13.93 -21.93 -7.08
N SER A 21 -14.51 -20.98 -6.36
CA SER A 21 -13.77 -19.80 -5.95
C SER A 21 -12.55 -20.30 -5.19
N CYS A 22 -11.37 -20.08 -5.78
CA CYS A 22 -10.13 -20.18 -5.04
C CYS A 22 -10.20 -19.14 -3.92
N ASP A 23 -10.69 -19.56 -2.76
CA ASP A 23 -10.41 -18.95 -1.46
C ASP A 23 -8.91 -19.08 -1.23
N ARG A 24 -8.12 -18.23 -1.90
CA ARG A 24 -6.90 -17.74 -1.28
C ARG A 24 -7.41 -16.98 -0.07
N ALA A 25 -7.41 -17.64 1.08
CA ALA A 25 -7.52 -17.00 2.37
C ALA A 25 -6.40 -15.96 2.42
N ALA A 26 -6.69 -14.77 1.90
CA ALA A 26 -5.96 -13.56 2.21
C ALA A 26 -6.01 -13.52 3.73
N LYS A 27 -4.86 -13.78 4.36
CA LYS A 27 -4.69 -13.60 5.79
C LYS A 27 -5.23 -12.19 6.05
N ALA A 28 -6.38 -12.10 6.71
CA ALA A 28 -7.08 -10.83 6.84
C ALA A 28 -6.15 -9.91 7.61
N CYS A 29 -5.49 -9.02 6.87
CA CYS A 29 -4.65 -7.98 7.43
C CYS A 29 -5.61 -6.98 8.04
N ASP A 30 -6.02 -7.24 9.28
CA ASP A 30 -6.84 -6.35 10.06
C ASP A 30 -5.95 -5.15 10.43
N HIS A 31 -5.95 -4.13 9.58
CA HIS A 31 -5.12 -2.96 9.73
C HIS A 31 -5.66 -2.13 10.89
N GLN A 32 -4.93 -2.05 12.00
CA GLN A 32 -5.19 -1.00 12.96
C GLN A 32 -4.79 0.36 12.33
N PRO A 33 -5.62 1.40 12.47
CA PRO A 33 -5.28 2.72 11.94
C PRO A 33 -3.94 3.20 12.51
N GLY A 34 -2.95 3.43 11.62
CA GLY A 34 -1.63 3.90 12.01
C GLY A 34 -0.59 2.81 12.31
N GLU A 35 -0.90 1.54 12.06
CA GLU A 35 0.08 0.46 12.04
C GLU A 35 0.22 -0.12 10.63
N LEU A 36 1.46 -0.26 10.17
CA LEU A 36 1.79 -0.96 8.93
C LEU A 36 2.64 -2.17 9.27
N LEU A 37 2.13 -3.36 8.96
CA LEU A 37 2.80 -4.63 9.20
C LEU A 37 3.43 -5.12 7.89
N LEU A 38 4.73 -5.44 7.93
CA LEU A 38 5.51 -5.86 6.78
C LEU A 38 4.83 -6.96 5.92
N GLY A 39 4.28 -7.98 6.56
CA GLY A 39 3.62 -9.11 5.88
C GLY A 39 2.25 -8.80 5.27
N CYS A 40 1.79 -7.55 5.36
CA CYS A 40 0.48 -7.09 4.89
C CYS A 40 0.58 -5.98 3.85
N MET A 41 1.79 -5.58 3.48
CA MET A 41 2.04 -4.48 2.55
C MET A 41 1.97 -4.98 1.10
N ASP A 42 1.24 -4.27 0.26
CA ASP A 42 1.24 -4.46 -1.19
C ASP A 42 1.74 -3.16 -1.86
N PRO A 43 2.95 -3.14 -2.46
CA PRO A 43 3.47 -1.94 -3.13
C PRO A 43 2.57 -1.41 -4.25
N LEU A 44 1.66 -2.23 -4.79
CA LEU A 44 0.68 -1.82 -5.79
C LEU A 44 -0.49 -1.03 -5.19
N SER A 45 -0.85 -1.26 -3.92
CA SER A 45 -1.91 -0.51 -3.23
C SER A 45 -1.44 0.82 -2.65
N ALA A 46 -0.14 1.00 -2.44
CA ALA A 46 0.47 2.12 -1.73
C ALA A 46 -0.04 3.52 -2.16
N GLU A 47 -0.22 3.76 -3.46
CA GLU A 47 -0.73 5.04 -3.94
C GLU A 47 -2.22 5.24 -3.63
N GLU A 48 -3.03 4.19 -3.71
CA GLU A 48 -4.44 4.25 -3.35
C GLU A 48 -4.60 4.49 -1.86
N ASP A 49 -3.82 3.77 -1.04
CA ASP A 49 -3.77 3.93 0.42
C ASP A 49 -3.38 5.37 0.80
N ALA A 50 -2.35 5.93 0.16
CA ALA A 50 -1.92 7.32 0.40
C ALA A 50 -3.02 8.33 0.05
N ARG A 51 -3.71 8.15 -1.10
CA ARG A 51 -4.84 9.02 -1.47
C ARG A 51 -6.00 8.85 -0.48
N GLY A 52 -6.24 7.63 0.01
CA GLY A 52 -7.23 7.32 1.04
C GLY A 52 -6.95 8.05 2.34
N ALA A 53 -5.73 7.90 2.87
CA ALA A 53 -5.26 8.56 4.08
C ALA A 53 -5.34 10.09 3.96
N ALA A 54 -4.86 10.66 2.86
CA ALA A 54 -4.91 12.10 2.62
C ALA A 54 -6.34 12.65 2.61
N ARG A 55 -7.30 11.93 1.98
CA ARG A 55 -8.73 12.30 2.02
C ARG A 55 -9.33 12.21 3.42
N ALA A 56 -8.83 11.30 4.24
CA ALA A 56 -9.23 11.14 5.65
C ALA A 56 -8.53 12.16 6.59
N GLY A 57 -7.60 12.97 6.07
CA GLY A 57 -6.84 13.95 6.84
C GLY A 57 -5.63 13.37 7.58
N ASP A 58 -5.28 12.11 7.33
CA ASP A 58 -4.02 11.53 7.83
C ASP A 58 -2.90 11.82 6.83
N LEU A 59 -2.01 12.72 7.21
CA LEU A 59 -0.90 13.21 6.38
C LEU A 59 0.47 12.69 6.84
N ARG A 60 0.49 11.71 7.73
CA ARG A 60 1.73 11.11 8.23
C ARG A 60 2.46 10.37 7.11
N LEU A 61 3.78 10.38 7.17
CA LEU A 61 4.65 9.67 6.22
C LEU A 61 4.98 8.27 6.72
N VAL A 62 5.19 7.32 5.81
CA VAL A 62 5.61 5.96 6.14
C VAL A 62 7.13 5.94 6.31
N ALA A 63 7.58 5.45 7.46
CA ALA A 63 8.98 5.27 7.80
C ALA A 63 9.34 3.78 7.83
N VAL A 64 10.48 3.44 7.24
CA VAL A 64 11.01 2.07 7.25
C VAL A 64 12.17 2.02 8.25
N PRO A 65 12.15 1.11 9.24
CA PRO A 65 13.24 0.96 10.17
C PRO A 65 14.41 0.20 9.53
N GLY A 66 15.61 0.75 9.67
CA GLY A 66 16.89 0.07 9.47
C GLY A 66 17.87 0.55 10.55
N TYR A 67 19.13 0.82 10.18
CA TYR A 67 20.09 1.47 11.08
C TYR A 67 19.57 2.82 11.62
N SER A 68 18.76 3.51 10.83
CA SER A 68 17.99 4.68 11.24
C SER A 68 16.58 4.63 10.65
N LEU A 69 15.70 5.54 11.06
CA LEU A 69 14.39 5.68 10.41
C LEU A 69 14.53 6.40 9.08
N GLU A 70 14.29 5.66 8.00
CA GLU A 70 14.30 6.17 6.64
C GLU A 70 12.89 6.54 6.18
N ILE A 71 12.79 7.56 5.34
CA ILE A 71 11.53 8.05 4.76
C ILE A 71 11.62 7.97 3.23
N PRO A 72 11.50 6.75 2.65
CA PRO A 72 11.66 6.56 1.21
C PRO A 72 10.75 7.48 0.39
N GLY A 73 11.21 7.94 -0.77
CA GLY A 73 10.47 8.85 -1.64
C GLY A 73 10.53 10.33 -1.22
N THR A 74 11.33 10.66 -0.21
CA THR A 74 11.54 12.05 0.27
C THR A 74 13.01 12.31 0.58
N GLU A 75 13.40 13.59 0.64
CA GLU A 75 14.72 14.02 1.11
C GLU A 75 14.74 14.28 2.64
N LEU A 76 13.67 13.93 3.36
CA LEU A 76 13.54 14.21 4.77
C LEU A 76 14.25 13.13 5.59
N THR A 77 14.96 13.55 6.62
CA THR A 77 15.37 12.64 7.69
C THR A 77 14.17 12.16 8.50
N GLY A 78 14.28 11.02 9.16
CA GLY A 78 13.23 10.53 10.06
C GLY A 78 12.83 11.54 11.15
N HIS A 79 13.80 12.33 11.65
CA HIS A 79 13.53 13.39 12.62
C HIS A 79 12.72 14.56 12.02
N GLU A 80 13.09 15.03 10.83
CA GLU A 80 12.36 16.11 10.14
C GLU A 80 10.95 15.67 9.75
N ALA A 81 10.79 14.45 9.25
CA ALA A 81 9.48 13.91 8.90
C ALA A 81 8.58 13.79 10.14
N SER A 82 9.11 13.20 11.22
CA SER A 82 8.39 13.05 12.49
C SER A 82 7.95 14.39 13.08
N SER A 83 8.84 15.38 13.12
CA SER A 83 8.54 16.70 13.68
C SER A 83 7.55 17.53 12.86
N ARG A 84 7.57 17.40 11.52
CA ARG A 84 6.75 18.23 10.62
C ARG A 84 5.41 17.62 10.25
N TYR A 85 5.38 16.30 10.02
CA TYR A 85 4.23 15.61 9.43
C TYR A 85 3.74 14.44 10.29
N GLY A 86 4.53 14.01 11.27
CA GLY A 86 4.34 12.72 11.93
C GLY A 86 4.71 11.56 11.00
N ILE A 87 4.93 10.39 11.60
CA ILE A 87 5.32 9.18 10.87
C ILE A 87 4.53 7.95 11.31
N ILE A 88 4.43 6.98 10.41
CA ILE A 88 3.94 5.62 10.62
C ILE A 88 5.15 4.70 10.41
N VAL A 89 5.61 4.05 11.48
CA VAL A 89 6.76 3.14 11.38
C VAL A 89 6.28 1.76 10.97
N VAL A 90 6.85 1.21 9.89
CA VAL A 90 6.63 -0.17 9.47
C VAL A 90 7.13 -1.11 10.55
N GLN A 91 6.25 -1.97 11.03
CA GLN A 91 6.53 -2.97 12.06
C GLN A 91 6.93 -4.31 11.43
N GLY A 92 7.77 -5.06 12.15
CA GLY A 92 8.24 -6.38 11.71
C GLY A 92 9.42 -6.34 10.75
N ALA A 93 9.94 -5.15 10.44
CA ALA A 93 11.22 -4.94 9.78
C ALA A 93 12.31 -4.87 10.87
N SER A 94 13.19 -5.87 10.92
CA SER A 94 14.32 -5.96 11.85
C SER A 94 15.64 -5.95 11.07
N ASP A 95 16.73 -5.53 11.72
CA ASP A 95 18.08 -5.60 11.16
C ASP A 95 18.37 -7.04 10.69
N VAL A 96 18.69 -7.14 9.40
CA VAL A 96 18.55 -8.32 8.53
C VAL A 96 19.49 -9.47 8.92
N LEU A 97 18.99 -10.71 8.98
CA LEU A 97 19.82 -11.93 9.05
C LEU A 97 19.42 -13.01 8.01
N SER A 98 18.30 -12.89 7.31
CA SER A 98 17.83 -13.88 6.30
C SER A 98 17.36 -13.26 4.97
N ASP A 99 17.43 -14.06 3.88
CA ASP A 99 17.02 -13.63 2.52
C ASP A 99 15.54 -13.25 2.44
N SER A 100 14.66 -13.94 3.17
CA SER A 100 13.22 -13.62 3.22
C SER A 100 12.93 -12.28 3.89
N GLU A 101 13.76 -11.87 4.85
CA GLU A 101 13.63 -10.56 5.50
C GLU A 101 14.12 -9.44 4.58
N ALA A 102 15.12 -9.72 3.73
CA ALA A 102 15.57 -8.78 2.72
C ALA A 102 14.48 -8.51 1.67
N GLU A 103 13.82 -9.56 1.15
CA GLU A 103 12.68 -9.41 0.23
C GLU A 103 11.53 -8.63 0.88
N ALA A 104 11.22 -8.93 2.14
CA ALA A 104 10.19 -8.22 2.87
C ALA A 104 10.55 -6.73 3.07
N MET A 105 11.82 -6.42 3.35
CA MET A 105 12.31 -5.05 3.44
C MET A 105 12.19 -4.29 2.11
N GLU A 106 12.53 -4.93 0.98
CA GLU A 106 12.36 -4.34 -0.35
C GLU A 106 10.88 -3.98 -0.62
N ILE A 107 9.96 -4.84 -0.20
CA ILE A 107 8.52 -4.59 -0.27
C ILE A 107 8.12 -3.37 0.58
N ALA A 108 8.62 -3.26 1.82
CA ALA A 108 8.35 -2.08 2.66
C ALA A 108 8.87 -0.79 2.05
N VAL A 109 10.10 -0.81 1.54
CA VAL A 109 10.72 0.36 0.91
C VAL A 109 9.93 0.78 -0.32
N ALA A 110 9.58 -0.17 -1.21
CA ALA A 110 8.80 0.12 -2.41
C ALA A 110 7.41 0.68 -2.09
N TYR A 111 6.74 0.13 -1.07
CA TYR A 111 5.47 0.66 -0.59
C TYR A 111 5.63 2.08 -0.04
N ALA A 112 6.57 2.30 0.88
CA ALA A 112 6.79 3.58 1.54
C ALA A 112 7.15 4.68 0.53
N GLU A 113 7.99 4.37 -0.47
CA GLU A 113 8.39 5.31 -1.51
C GLU A 113 7.20 5.81 -2.32
N ARG A 114 6.34 4.89 -2.78
CA ARG A 114 5.13 5.22 -3.55
C ARG A 114 4.12 6.00 -2.72
N TYR A 115 3.87 5.54 -1.49
CA TYR A 115 2.97 6.19 -0.55
C TYR A 115 3.42 7.63 -0.27
N ASN A 116 4.68 7.81 0.13
CA ASN A 116 5.22 9.12 0.51
C ASN A 116 5.31 10.06 -0.68
N THR A 117 5.61 9.56 -1.88
CA THR A 117 5.58 10.39 -3.10
C THR A 117 4.22 11.03 -3.31
N VAL A 118 3.14 10.25 -3.14
CA VAL A 118 1.76 10.78 -3.22
C VAL A 118 1.50 11.77 -2.07
N MET A 119 1.93 11.45 -0.85
CA MET A 119 1.69 12.28 0.32
C MET A 119 2.40 13.65 0.22
N MET A 120 3.64 13.67 -0.27
CA MET A 120 4.39 14.93 -0.46
C MET A 120 3.74 15.85 -1.49
N ASN A 121 3.11 15.28 -2.53
CA ASN A 121 2.32 16.06 -3.47
C ASN A 121 1.06 16.63 -2.80
N ALA A 122 0.37 15.85 -1.95
CA ALA A 122 -0.80 16.31 -1.19
C ALA A 122 -0.44 17.43 -0.18
N LEU A 123 0.76 17.37 0.39
CA LEU A 123 1.32 18.39 1.29
C LEU A 123 1.78 19.66 0.55
N GLY A 124 1.72 19.70 -0.78
CA GLY A 124 2.16 20.84 -1.59
C GLY A 124 3.68 21.03 -1.64
N VAL A 125 4.46 20.03 -1.24
CA VAL A 125 5.92 20.06 -1.33
C VAL A 125 6.32 19.78 -2.78
N ARG A 126 6.42 20.85 -3.59
CA ARG A 126 7.01 20.73 -4.92
C ARG A 126 8.49 20.40 -4.76
N ARG A 127 8.98 19.33 -5.39
CA ARG A 127 10.42 19.10 -5.53
C ARG A 127 10.99 20.35 -6.22
N SER A 128 11.78 21.15 -5.49
CA SER A 128 12.60 22.16 -6.13
C SER A 128 13.67 21.41 -6.91
N SER A 129 13.38 21.13 -8.18
CA SER A 129 14.39 20.70 -9.13
C SER A 129 15.34 21.88 -9.37
N THR A 130 16.30 22.08 -8.48
CA THR A 130 17.53 22.79 -8.84
C THR A 130 18.31 21.87 -9.77
N VAL A 131 17.90 21.86 -11.04
CA VAL A 131 18.80 21.52 -12.14
C VAL A 131 19.86 22.62 -12.15
N THR A 132 20.96 22.38 -11.46
CA THR A 132 22.18 23.15 -11.63
C THR A 132 22.66 22.90 -13.04
N ALA A 133 22.41 23.86 -13.94
CA ALA A 133 23.01 23.86 -15.26
C ALA A 133 24.54 23.88 -15.10
N PRO A 134 25.29 22.94 -15.71
CA PRO A 134 26.74 23.01 -15.72
C PRO A 134 27.17 24.08 -16.73
N GLY A 135 27.88 25.10 -16.26
CA GLY A 135 28.65 26.00 -17.12
C GLY A 135 28.19 27.45 -17.16
N ALA A 136 28.52 28.21 -16.12
CA ALA A 136 28.81 29.62 -16.29
C ALA A 136 30.34 29.78 -16.20
N PRO A 137 31.01 30.31 -17.25
CA PRO A 137 32.44 30.61 -17.15
C PRO A 137 32.65 31.78 -16.20
N LEU A 138 33.64 31.65 -15.31
CA LEU A 138 34.10 32.71 -14.42
C LEU A 138 34.80 33.83 -15.23
N PRO A 139 34.70 35.10 -14.80
CA PRO A 139 35.41 36.22 -15.40
C PRO A 139 36.92 36.19 -15.17
#